data_AF-A0A382J619-F1
#
_entry.id   AF-A0A382J619-F1
#
_cell.length_a   1.000
_cell.length_b   1.000
_cell.length_c   1.000
_cell.angle_alpha   90.00
_cell.angle_beta   90.00
_cell.angle_gamma   90.00
#
_symmetry.space_group_name_H-M   'P 1'
#
loop_
_entity.id
_entity.type
_entity.pdbx_description
1 polymer ?
#
loop_
_entity_poly.entity_id
_entity_poly.type
_entity_poly.pdbx_seq_one_letter_code
_entity_poly.pdbx_strand_id
1 'polypeptide(L)' 'QELGKKLSEELPNLALPKKYITIPEFPRMGSGKTDFRTLTDMVRGIEDKT' A
#
# COMPACT_ATOMS: atom_id res chain seq x y z
N GLN A 1 13.78 -3.81 9.85
CA GLN A 1 12.87 -2.75 9.38
C GLN A 1 13.65 -1.72 8.57
N GLU A 2 14.08 -2.07 7.36
CA GLU A 2 14.98 -1.20 6.57
C GLU A 2 14.23 -0.15 5.73
N LEU A 3 13.03 -0.49 5.24
CA LEU A 3 12.24 0.37 4.35
C LEU A 3 11.79 1.67 5.02
N GLY A 4 11.25 1.59 6.24
CA GLY A 4 10.80 2.79 6.97
C GLY A 4 11.95 3.76 7.28
N LYS A 5 13.14 3.24 7.56
CA LYS A 5 14.33 4.06 7.81
C LYS A 5 14.76 4.82 6.55
N LYS A 6 14.80 4.15 5.40
CA LYS A 6 15.09 4.81 4.10
C LYS A 6 14.04 5.86 3.74
N LEU A 7 12.76 5.58 3.99
CA LEU A 7 11.69 6.55 3.74
C LEU A 7 11.78 7.77 4.67
N SER A 8 12.24 7.62 5.92
CA SER A 8 12.42 8.74 6.84
C SER A 8 13.53 9.71 6.49
N GLU A 9 14.43 9.33 5.58
CA GLU A 9 15.47 10.23 5.07
C GLU A 9 14.90 11.23 4.05
N GLU A 10 13.81 10.85 3.35
CA GLU A 10 13.23 11.62 2.24
C GLU A 10 11.83 12.19 2.54
N LEU A 11 11.10 11.63 3.51
CA LEU A 11 9.72 11.99 3.81
C LEU A 11 9.58 12.62 5.20
N PRO A 12 8.72 13.66 5.36
CA PRO A 12 8.37 14.16 6.67
C PRO A 12 7.63 13.09 7.48
N ASN A 13 7.74 13.15 8.81
CA ASN A 13 7.14 12.17 9.72
C ASN A 13 5.64 11.91 9.48
N LEU A 14 4.87 12.94 9.07
CA LEU A 14 3.44 12.81 8.77
C LEU A 14 3.15 11.94 7.53
N ALA A 15 4.08 11.86 6.59
CA ALA A 15 3.95 11.10 5.35
C ALA A 15 4.47 9.66 5.47
N LEU A 16 5.07 9.29 6.62
CA LEU A 16 5.59 7.95 6.82
C LEU A 16 4.44 6.93 6.95
N PRO A 17 4.44 5.84 6.15
CA PRO A 17 3.43 4.80 6.27
C PRO A 17 3.48 4.12 7.63
N LYS A 18 2.32 3.99 8.27
CA LYS A 18 2.16 3.27 9.56
C LYS A 18 2.05 1.76 9.39
N LYS A 19 1.67 1.30 8.19
CA LYS A 19 1.43 -0.09 7.86
C LYS A 19 2.03 -0.41 6.49
N TYR A 20 2.52 -1.64 6.36
CA TYR A 20 2.98 -2.21 5.09
C TYR A 20 2.25 -3.52 4.89
N ILE A 21 1.54 -3.65 3.76
CA ILE A 21 0.67 -4.78 3.48
C ILE A 21 1.16 -5.41 2.18
N THR A 22 1.42 -6.71 2.23
CA THR A 22 1.84 -7.48 1.06
C THR A 22 0.59 -8.00 0.37
N ILE A 23 0.49 -7.77 -0.95
CA ILE A 23 -0.59 -8.28 -1.79
C ILE A 23 0.02 -9.14 -2.91
N PRO A 24 -0.70 -10.17 -3.39
CA PRO A 24 -0.18 -11.04 -4.45
C PRO A 24 -0.02 -10.30 -5.78
N GLU A 25 -0.95 -9.38 -6.10
CA GLU A 25 -0.90 -8.57 -7.32
C GLU A 25 -1.63 -7.24 -7.16
N PHE A 26 -1.29 -6.28 -8.04
CA PHE A 26 -2.02 -5.03 -8.17
C PHE A 26 -3.15 -5.18 -9.19
N PRO A 27 -4.40 -4.87 -8.82
CA PRO A 27 -5.49 -4.86 -9.79
C PRO A 27 -5.25 -3.75 -10.82
N ARG A 28 -5.66 -3.99 -12.07
CA ARG A 28 -5.45 -3.08 -13.19
C ARG A 28 -6.75 -2.77 -13.89
N MET A 29 -6.87 -1.53 -14.36
CA MET A 29 -7.89 -1.11 -15.32
C MET A 29 -7.63 -1.74 -16.69
N GLY A 30 -8.62 -1.69 -17.59
CA GLY A 30 -8.45 -2.14 -18.99
C GLY A 30 -7.33 -1.41 -19.76
N SER A 31 -6.89 -0.24 -19.30
CA SER A 31 -5.73 0.50 -19.83
C SER A 31 -4.38 0.09 -19.23
N GLY A 32 -4.35 -0.88 -18.31
CA GLY A 32 -3.15 -1.39 -17.65
C GLY A 32 -2.65 -0.57 -16.44
N LYS A 33 -3.29 0.57 -16.15
CA LYS A 33 -3.04 1.39 -14.95
C LYS A 33 -3.63 0.72 -13.70
N THR A 34 -3.07 1.01 -12.53
CA THR A 34 -3.58 0.50 -11.25
C THR A 34 -5.03 0.92 -11.02
N ASP A 35 -5.87 -0.05 -10.69
CA ASP A 35 -7.21 0.21 -10.18
C ASP A 35 -7.15 0.44 -8.66
N PHE A 36 -7.09 1.71 -8.27
CA PHE A 36 -6.99 2.10 -6.86
C PHE A 36 -8.25 1.79 -6.04
N ARG A 37 -9.43 1.68 -6.66
CA ARG A 37 -10.68 1.35 -5.93
C ARG A 37 -10.63 -0.09 -5.48
N THR A 38 -10.45 -1.01 -6.43
CA THR A 38 -10.34 -2.44 -6.14
C THR A 38 -9.18 -2.74 -5.20
N LEU A 39 -8.03 -2.08 -5.40
CA LEU A 39 -6.88 -2.21 -4.51
C LEU A 39 -7.22 -1.81 -3.07
N THR A 40 -7.95 -0.71 -2.89
CA THR A 40 -8.35 -0.23 -1.55
C THR A 40 -9.28 -1.22 -0.86
N ASP A 41 -10.25 -1.76 -1.58
CA ASP A 41 -11.21 -2.74 -1.04
C ASP A 41 -10.51 -4.07 -0.70
N MET A 42 -9.58 -4.52 -1.54
CA MET A 42 -8.73 -5.69 -1.26
C MET A 42 -7.94 -5.52 0.03
N VAL A 43 -7.29 -4.36 0.21
CA VAL A 43 -6.49 -4.07 1.41
C VAL A 43 -7.36 -4.04 2.66
N ARG A 44 -8.52 -3.38 2.63
CA ARG A 44 -9.46 -3.36 3.77
C ARG A 44 -9.91 -4.76 4.16
N GLY A 45 -10.25 -5.59 3.16
CA GLY A 45 -10.65 -6.98 3.41
C GLY A 45 -9.53 -7.86 3.98
N ILE A 46 -8.25 -7.50 3.80
CA ILE A 46 -7.12 -8.17 4.46
C ILE A 46 -7.00 -7.70 5.92
N GLU A 47 -7.14 -6.39 6.15
CA GLU A 47 -7.09 -5.81 7.49
C GLU A 47 -8.22 -6.34 8.39
N ASP A 48 -9.44 -6.50 7.86
CA ASP A 48 -10.59 -7.01 8.63
C ASP A 48 -10.46 -8.50 9.02
N LYS A 49 -9.57 -9.25 8.36
CA LYS A 49 -9.35 -10.69 8.61
C LYS A 49 -8.19 -10.97 9.57
N THR A 50 -7.44 -9.95 9.97
CA THR A 50 -6.25 -10.04 10.83
C THR A 50 -6.57 -9.58 12.24
#